data_AF-U6RCT1-F1
#
_entry.id   AF-U6RCT1-F1
#
_cell.length_a   1.000
_cell.length_b   1.000
_cell.length_c   1.000
_cell.angle_alpha   90.00
_cell.angle_beta   90.00
_cell.angle_gamma   90.00
#
_symmetry.space_group_name_H-M   'P 1'
#
loop_
_entity.id
_entity.type
_entity.pdbx_description
1 polymer ?
#
loop_
_entity_poly.entity_id
_entity_poly.type
_entity_poly.pdbx_seq_one_letter_code
_entity_poly.pdbx_strand_id
1 'polypeptide(L)'
;MKYMLPANTHLYRYDLVEPPVEWSTEYKSIEYQYLVHGCKNRIGAFFFFDSKYQAVKTAEIAVKKHPGCKGIWITECVTFDNIQLLELRYEKSTGCMMSILEEGIDIFNERYHKFGKNECNDFSHMRQSVLQLKEMIADTEWWRKGENHKLLDDVLKTIENTTGVQPEATGWFCQQLTDFHNGEVFKTDLQTKKFEGYIFNEANGTKGSNTICVFSSEKISRPVTHKYQ
;
A
#
# COMPACT_ATOMS: atom_id res chain seq x y z
N MET A 1 15.58 0.96 1.12
CA MET A 1 14.72 0.78 2.30
C MET A 1 14.22 -0.66 2.40
N LYS A 2 14.70 -1.44 3.37
CA LYS A 2 14.26 -2.84 3.59
C LYS A 2 13.87 -3.01 5.05
N TYR A 3 12.74 -3.66 5.28
CA TYR A 3 12.32 -4.08 6.61
C TYR A 3 12.24 -5.59 6.67
N MET A 4 12.84 -6.19 7.69
CA MET A 4 12.77 -7.62 7.92
C MET A 4 11.69 -7.86 8.97
N LEU A 5 10.52 -8.35 8.55
CA LEU A 5 9.49 -8.80 9.47
C LEU A 5 9.98 -10.09 10.13
N PRO A 6 10.19 -10.14 11.45
CA PRO A 6 10.78 -11.31 12.08
C PRO A 6 9.89 -12.54 12.00
N ALA A 7 10.50 -13.73 12.06
CA ALA A 7 9.82 -14.97 12.40
C ALA A 7 9.14 -14.85 13.78
N ASN A 8 8.09 -15.64 14.01
CA ASN A 8 7.27 -15.62 15.22
C ASN A 8 6.57 -14.28 15.49
N THR A 9 6.32 -13.48 14.45
CA THR A 9 5.52 -12.25 14.55
C THR A 9 4.04 -12.59 14.45
N HIS A 10 3.25 -12.13 15.42
CA HIS A 10 1.79 -12.23 15.39
C HIS A 10 1.21 -11.17 14.46
N LEU A 11 0.34 -11.61 13.55
CA LEU A 11 -0.33 -10.80 12.55
C LEU A 11 -1.85 -10.95 12.69
N TYR A 12 -2.56 -9.86 12.48
CA TYR A 12 -4.02 -9.80 12.66
C TYR A 12 -4.68 -9.18 11.45
N ARG A 13 -5.86 -9.63 11.08
CA ARG A 13 -6.72 -8.95 10.12
C ARG A 13 -8.17 -9.05 10.57
N TYR A 14 -9.02 -8.29 9.91
CA TYR A 14 -10.45 -8.43 10.08
C TYR A 14 -11.12 -8.93 8.80
N ASP A 15 -12.26 -9.56 8.98
CA ASP A 15 -13.16 -9.99 7.93
C ASP A 15 -14.58 -9.52 8.31
N LEU A 16 -15.35 -8.99 7.36
CA LEU A 16 -16.74 -8.53 7.56
C LEU A 16 -17.79 -9.57 7.15
N VAL A 17 -17.34 -10.64 6.51
CA VAL A 17 -18.11 -11.82 6.11
C VAL A 17 -17.45 -13.05 6.72
N GLU A 18 -17.94 -14.24 6.38
CA GLU A 18 -17.33 -15.47 6.86
C GLU A 18 -15.82 -15.50 6.52
N PRO A 19 -14.94 -15.64 7.53
CA PRO A 19 -13.51 -15.59 7.37
C PRO A 19 -13.00 -16.85 6.66
N PRO A 20 -11.81 -16.81 6.04
CA PRO A 20 -11.28 -17.97 5.36
C PRO A 20 -10.87 -19.07 6.34
N VAL A 21 -11.10 -20.32 5.96
CA VAL A 21 -10.54 -21.49 6.63
C VAL A 21 -9.09 -21.78 6.22
N GLU A 22 -8.68 -21.29 5.05
CA GLU A 22 -7.32 -21.40 4.50
C GLU A 22 -6.97 -20.10 3.77
N TRP A 23 -5.69 -19.72 3.76
CA TRP A 23 -5.25 -18.54 3.03
C TRP A 23 -5.41 -18.74 1.52
N SER A 24 -6.14 -17.83 0.88
CA SER A 24 -6.34 -17.84 -0.57
C SER A 24 -6.12 -16.44 -1.15
N THR A 25 -5.39 -16.38 -2.26
CA THR A 25 -5.23 -15.17 -3.08
C THR A 25 -6.49 -14.86 -3.90
N GLU A 26 -7.44 -15.78 -3.95
CA GLU A 26 -8.73 -15.62 -4.65
C GLU A 26 -9.80 -14.99 -3.77
N TYR A 27 -9.64 -15.06 -2.44
CA TYR A 27 -10.60 -14.46 -1.51
C TYR A 27 -10.65 -12.94 -1.69
N LYS A 28 -11.87 -12.42 -1.85
CA LYS A 28 -12.12 -11.02 -2.16
C LYS A 28 -13.09 -10.44 -1.14
N SER A 29 -12.59 -9.55 -0.27
CA SER A 29 -13.47 -8.78 0.62
C SER A 29 -14.50 -8.02 -0.20
N ILE A 30 -15.72 -7.97 0.31
CA ILE A 30 -16.84 -7.20 -0.23
C ILE A 30 -16.51 -5.71 -0.37
N GLU A 31 -15.56 -5.21 0.43
CA GLU A 31 -15.11 -3.81 0.42
C GLU A 31 -14.32 -3.45 -0.85
N TYR A 32 -13.80 -4.46 -1.55
CA TYR A 32 -12.85 -4.29 -2.65
C TYR A 32 -13.41 -4.76 -3.99
N GLN A 33 -14.73 -4.82 -4.14
CA GLN A 33 -15.41 -5.16 -5.38
C GLN A 33 -16.02 -3.91 -6.03
N TYR A 34 -15.52 -3.55 -7.22
CA TYR A 34 -15.96 -2.39 -7.98
C TYR A 34 -16.56 -2.84 -9.31
N LEU A 35 -17.66 -2.19 -9.73
CA LEU A 35 -18.39 -2.55 -10.96
C LEU A 35 -17.55 -2.40 -12.24
N VAL A 36 -16.71 -1.36 -12.32
CA VAL A 36 -15.97 -1.01 -13.55
C VAL A 36 -14.64 -1.75 -13.64
N HIS A 37 -13.84 -1.70 -12.58
CA HIS A 37 -12.46 -2.21 -12.58
C HIS A 37 -12.33 -3.62 -11.96
N GLY A 38 -13.43 -4.18 -11.47
CA GLY A 38 -13.44 -5.46 -10.79
C GLY A 38 -12.84 -5.37 -9.38
N CYS A 39 -11.99 -6.33 -9.03
CA CYS A 39 -11.47 -6.44 -7.67
C CYS A 39 -10.26 -5.52 -7.46
N LYS A 40 -10.28 -4.71 -6.40
CA LYS A 40 -9.16 -3.82 -6.05
C LYS A 40 -7.93 -4.62 -5.59
N ASN A 41 -8.12 -5.69 -4.82
CA ASN A 41 -7.04 -6.56 -4.32
C ASN A 41 -6.58 -7.61 -5.35
N ARG A 42 -6.16 -7.18 -6.56
CA ARG A 42 -5.60 -8.10 -7.57
C ARG A 42 -4.13 -8.45 -7.33
N ILE A 43 -3.47 -7.75 -6.43
CA ILE A 43 -2.10 -8.08 -5.99
C ILE A 43 -2.00 -9.51 -5.41
N GLY A 44 -3.09 -10.08 -4.90
CA GLY A 44 -3.06 -11.42 -4.30
C GLY A 44 -2.08 -11.48 -3.12
N ALA A 45 -2.14 -10.45 -2.27
CA ALA A 45 -1.41 -10.36 -1.01
C ALA A 45 -2.37 -10.59 0.16
N PHE A 46 -1.81 -11.04 1.28
CA PHE A 46 -2.49 -11.12 2.55
C PHE A 46 -2.19 -9.85 3.35
N PHE A 47 -3.24 -9.14 3.76
CA PHE A 47 -3.14 -7.86 4.45
C PHE A 47 -3.36 -8.07 5.94
N PHE A 48 -2.43 -7.55 6.74
CA PHE A 48 -2.43 -7.70 8.18
C PHE A 48 -2.08 -6.37 8.88
N PHE A 49 -2.38 -6.34 10.16
CA PHE A 49 -1.93 -5.39 11.15
C PHE A 49 -0.99 -6.10 12.13
N ASP A 50 -0.05 -5.36 12.70
CA ASP A 50 0.82 -5.83 13.79
C ASP A 50 0.13 -5.82 15.17
N SER A 51 -1.14 -5.41 15.21
CA SER A 51 -1.90 -5.26 16.43
C SER A 51 -3.36 -5.70 16.27
N LYS A 52 -3.82 -6.57 17.17
CA LYS A 52 -5.24 -6.93 17.31
C LYS A 52 -6.13 -5.71 17.52
N TYR A 53 -5.66 -4.75 18.31
CA TYR A 53 -6.39 -3.51 18.57
C TYR A 53 -6.63 -2.73 17.27
N GLN A 54 -5.61 -2.60 16.42
CA GLN A 54 -5.75 -1.92 15.12
C GLN A 54 -6.72 -2.67 14.21
N ALA A 55 -6.59 -4.00 14.10
CA ALA A 55 -7.52 -4.81 13.29
C ALA A 55 -8.98 -4.60 13.72
N VAL A 56 -9.25 -4.58 15.04
CA VAL A 56 -10.58 -4.30 15.60
C VAL A 56 -11.05 -2.88 15.26
N LYS A 57 -10.21 -1.86 15.46
CA LYS A 57 -10.61 -0.47 15.19
C LYS A 57 -10.87 -0.20 13.72
N THR A 58 -10.09 -0.80 12.83
CA THR A 58 -10.36 -0.72 11.39
C THR A 58 -11.67 -1.43 11.05
N ALA A 59 -11.94 -2.60 11.64
CA ALA A 59 -13.19 -3.32 11.45
C ALA A 59 -14.43 -2.55 11.94
N GLU A 60 -14.35 -1.88 13.10
CA GLU A 60 -15.42 -1.03 13.63
C GLU A 60 -15.77 0.14 12.69
N ILE A 61 -14.77 0.66 11.96
CA ILE A 61 -15.00 1.70 10.94
C ILE A 61 -15.60 1.09 9.67
N ALA A 62 -15.09 -0.07 9.25
CA ALA A 62 -15.53 -0.76 8.05
C ALA A 62 -16.99 -1.23 8.15
N VAL A 63 -17.41 -1.82 9.28
CA VAL A 63 -18.79 -2.29 9.48
C VAL A 63 -19.82 -1.16 9.39
N LYS A 64 -19.48 0.07 9.80
CA LYS A 64 -20.36 1.24 9.68
C LYS A 64 -20.66 1.61 8.23
N LYS A 65 -19.73 1.30 7.30
CA LYS A 65 -19.90 1.51 5.86
C LYS A 65 -20.70 0.37 5.20
N HIS A 66 -20.85 -0.76 5.89
CA HIS A 66 -21.49 -1.98 5.38
C HIS A 66 -22.56 -2.50 6.38
N PRO A 67 -23.71 -1.81 6.52
CA PRO A 67 -24.72 -2.14 7.53
C PRO A 67 -25.38 -3.52 7.38
N GLY A 68 -25.18 -4.21 6.25
CA GLY A 68 -25.65 -5.58 6.03
C GLY A 68 -24.77 -6.67 6.65
N CYS A 69 -23.60 -6.33 7.17
CA CYS A 69 -22.67 -7.30 7.76
C CYS A 69 -23.14 -7.76 9.15
N LYS A 70 -23.15 -9.07 9.37
CA LYS A 70 -23.71 -9.72 10.59
C LYS A 70 -22.72 -9.85 11.75
N GLY A 71 -21.53 -9.27 11.62
CA GLY A 71 -20.49 -9.32 12.64
C GLY A 71 -19.13 -8.91 12.09
N ILE A 72 -18.16 -8.87 13.00
CA ILE A 72 -16.74 -8.72 12.70
C ILE A 72 -16.07 -10.03 13.08
N TRP A 73 -15.15 -10.50 12.25
CA TRP A 73 -14.28 -11.62 12.56
C TRP A 73 -12.85 -11.11 12.62
N ILE A 74 -12.11 -11.52 13.65
CA ILE A 74 -10.68 -11.23 13.78
C ILE A 74 -9.92 -12.52 13.54
N THR A 75 -9.13 -12.50 12.48
CA THR A 75 -8.32 -13.62 12.01
C THR A 75 -6.86 -13.33 12.35
N GLU A 76 -6.17 -14.27 12.96
CA GLU A 76 -4.77 -14.15 13.35
C GLU A 76 -3.91 -15.29 12.79
N CYS A 77 -2.62 -15.00 12.63
CA CYS A 77 -1.59 -15.98 12.29
C CYS A 77 -0.22 -15.54 12.84
N VAL A 78 0.75 -16.44 12.70
CA VAL A 78 2.13 -16.22 13.10
C VAL A 78 3.06 -16.47 11.90
N THR A 79 4.08 -15.64 11.72
CA THR A 79 5.11 -15.86 10.68
C THR A 79 6.05 -17.02 11.07
N PHE A 80 6.39 -17.87 10.09
CA PHE A 80 7.34 -18.98 10.32
C PHE A 80 8.80 -18.57 10.13
N ASP A 81 9.04 -17.72 9.13
CA ASP A 81 10.36 -17.23 8.76
C ASP A 81 10.39 -15.70 8.81
N ASN A 82 11.60 -15.15 8.72
CA ASN A 82 11.76 -13.75 8.37
C ASN A 82 11.19 -13.48 6.97
N ILE A 83 10.48 -12.37 6.82
CA ILE A 83 9.88 -11.93 5.55
C ILE A 83 10.48 -10.59 5.16
N GLN A 84 11.11 -10.51 3.99
CA GLN A 84 11.71 -9.27 3.50
C GLN A 84 10.64 -8.36 2.87
N LEU A 85 10.32 -7.26 3.54
CA LEU A 85 9.33 -6.28 3.11
C LEU A 85 10.00 -5.01 2.57
N LEU A 86 9.40 -4.43 1.53
CA LEU A 86 9.67 -3.04 1.17
C LEU A 86 9.06 -2.12 2.24
N GLU A 87 9.88 -1.26 2.83
CA GLU A 87 9.47 -0.34 3.90
C GLU A 87 8.97 0.98 3.32
N LEU A 88 7.71 1.37 3.61
CA LEU A 88 7.07 2.59 3.14
C LEU A 88 6.25 3.30 4.24
N ARG A 89 6.35 2.92 5.52
CA ARG A 89 5.48 3.44 6.59
C ARG A 89 5.67 4.92 6.90
N TYR A 90 6.91 5.40 6.78
CA TYR A 90 7.27 6.75 7.25
C TYR A 90 7.26 7.78 6.14
N GLU A 91 6.89 7.36 4.94
CA GLU A 91 7.05 8.15 3.75
C GLU A 91 5.77 8.91 3.41
N LYS A 92 5.94 10.18 3.04
CA LYS A 92 4.94 10.91 2.27
C LYS A 92 4.83 10.31 0.87
N SER A 93 3.83 10.69 0.09
CA SER A 93 3.65 10.13 -1.26
C SER A 93 4.89 10.30 -2.14
N THR A 94 5.55 11.45 -2.09
CA THR A 94 6.82 11.71 -2.81
C THR A 94 7.99 10.89 -2.26
N GLY A 95 8.07 10.73 -0.94
CA GLY A 95 9.05 9.86 -0.28
C GLY A 95 8.91 8.40 -0.71
N CYS A 96 7.68 7.89 -0.83
CA CYS A 96 7.39 6.53 -1.30
C CYS A 96 7.90 6.35 -2.74
N MET A 97 7.57 7.31 -3.61
CA MET A 97 8.01 7.34 -5.02
C MET A 97 9.53 7.23 -5.15
N MET A 98 10.26 8.02 -4.38
CA MET A 98 11.73 8.02 -4.41
C MET A 98 12.31 6.72 -3.85
N SER A 99 11.77 6.24 -2.74
CA SER A 99 12.22 5.00 -2.07
C SER A 99 12.05 3.77 -2.95
N ILE A 100 10.94 3.68 -3.69
CA ILE A 100 10.68 2.61 -4.65
C ILE A 100 11.70 2.67 -5.80
N LEU A 101 11.94 3.88 -6.32
CA LEU A 101 12.93 4.09 -7.39
C LEU A 101 14.36 3.75 -6.94
N GLU A 102 14.72 4.04 -5.69
CA GLU A 102 16.03 3.70 -5.11
C GLU A 102 16.26 2.20 -4.96
N GLU A 103 15.20 1.41 -4.74
CA GLU A 103 15.27 -0.07 -4.82
C GLU A 103 15.34 -0.57 -6.28
N GLY A 104 15.42 0.34 -7.24
CA GLY A 104 15.51 0.07 -8.67
C GLY A 104 14.20 -0.48 -9.24
N ILE A 105 13.06 -0.16 -8.61
CA ILE A 105 11.73 -0.47 -9.11
C ILE A 105 11.21 0.77 -9.81
N ASP A 106 11.05 0.68 -11.12
CA ASP A 106 10.57 1.79 -11.93
C ASP A 106 9.05 1.71 -12.06
N ILE A 107 8.36 2.60 -11.34
CA ILE A 107 6.90 2.74 -11.36
C ILE A 107 6.42 3.90 -12.26
N PHE A 108 7.33 4.68 -12.86
CA PHE A 108 6.99 5.86 -13.66
C PHE A 108 6.91 5.50 -15.15
N ASN A 109 6.05 4.56 -15.50
CA ASN A 109 5.87 4.06 -16.85
C ASN A 109 4.39 3.71 -17.11
N GLU A 110 4.11 3.37 -18.37
CA GLU A 110 2.76 3.05 -18.88
C GLU A 110 2.14 1.77 -18.28
N ARG A 111 2.86 1.00 -17.44
CA ARG A 111 2.29 -0.16 -16.74
C ARG A 111 1.55 0.21 -15.46
N TYR A 112 1.67 1.45 -14.99
CA TYR A 112 1.06 1.92 -13.74
C TYR A 112 0.09 3.06 -14.02
N HIS A 113 -1.12 2.95 -13.50
CA HIS A 113 -2.23 3.85 -13.82
C HIS A 113 -2.88 4.46 -12.58
N LYS A 114 -3.43 5.66 -12.73
CA LYS A 114 -4.45 6.16 -11.80
C LYS A 114 -5.81 5.60 -12.18
N PHE A 115 -6.55 5.13 -11.18
CA PHE A 115 -7.95 4.73 -11.32
C PHE A 115 -8.87 5.77 -10.66
N GLY A 116 -10.00 6.11 -11.30
CA GLY A 116 -10.98 7.10 -10.83
C GLY A 116 -11.35 8.14 -11.88
N LYS A 117 -12.16 9.17 -11.55
CA LYS A 117 -12.88 10.05 -12.50
C LYS A 117 -12.11 10.63 -13.72
N ASN A 118 -10.77 10.67 -13.71
CA ASN A 118 -9.94 11.11 -14.83
C ASN A 118 -8.88 10.02 -15.13
N GLU A 119 -9.31 8.87 -15.67
CA GLU A 119 -8.54 7.62 -15.86
C GLU A 119 -7.39 7.70 -16.89
N CYS A 120 -7.15 8.86 -17.51
CA CYS A 120 -6.25 8.97 -18.67
C CYS A 120 -4.77 9.17 -18.32
N ASN A 121 -4.36 9.03 -17.05
CA ASN A 121 -2.98 9.31 -16.64
C ASN A 121 -2.30 8.03 -16.14
N ASP A 122 -1.41 7.49 -16.97
CA ASP A 122 -0.38 6.59 -16.51
C ASP A 122 0.75 7.35 -15.79
N PHE A 123 1.58 6.64 -15.04
CA PHE A 123 2.60 7.24 -14.20
C PHE A 123 3.85 7.69 -14.97
N SER A 124 3.95 7.43 -16.27
CA SER A 124 5.07 7.93 -17.10
C SER A 124 5.16 9.45 -17.11
N HIS A 125 4.02 10.15 -17.02
CA HIS A 125 3.94 11.61 -16.99
C HIS A 125 4.66 12.22 -15.78
N MET A 126 4.85 11.48 -14.69
CA MET A 126 5.57 11.96 -13.50
C MET A 126 7.08 11.74 -13.57
N ARG A 127 7.59 10.93 -14.51
CA ARG A 127 8.99 10.48 -14.51
C ARG A 127 9.97 11.63 -14.39
N GLN A 128 9.85 12.63 -15.27
CA GLN A 128 10.78 13.75 -15.29
C GLN A 128 10.69 14.57 -14.00
N SER A 129 9.47 14.83 -13.51
CA SER A 129 9.26 15.57 -12.27
C SER A 129 9.85 14.87 -11.05
N VAL A 130 9.73 13.54 -10.96
CA VAL A 130 10.30 12.76 -9.83
C VAL A 130 11.83 12.70 -9.92
N LEU A 131 12.40 12.57 -11.11
CA LEU A 131 13.85 12.62 -11.30
C LEU A 131 14.41 14.01 -10.92
N GLN A 132 13.75 15.08 -11.35
CA GLN A 132 14.09 16.44 -10.94
C GLN A 132 13.99 16.62 -9.43
N LEU A 133 12.92 16.13 -8.79
CA LEU A 133 12.78 16.18 -7.33
C LEU A 133 13.96 15.50 -6.65
N LYS A 134 14.33 14.30 -7.11
CA LYS A 134 15.43 13.51 -6.57
C LYS A 134 16.77 14.26 -6.67
N GLU A 135 17.04 14.89 -7.80
CA GLU A 135 18.24 15.71 -8.00
C GLU A 135 18.26 16.93 -7.09
N MET A 136 17.11 17.61 -6.95
CA MET A 136 16.98 18.78 -6.07
C MET A 136 17.26 18.42 -4.61
N ILE A 137 16.66 17.35 -4.08
CA ILE A 137 16.83 16.98 -2.66
C ILE A 137 18.24 16.46 -2.35
N ALA A 138 18.99 16.02 -3.36
CA ALA A 138 20.39 15.61 -3.20
C ALA A 138 21.33 16.81 -2.98
N ASP A 139 20.94 18.02 -3.42
CA ASP A 139 21.67 19.26 -3.15
C ASP A 139 21.27 19.81 -1.77
N THR A 140 22.14 19.71 -0.76
CA THR A 140 21.83 20.14 0.62
C THR A 140 21.51 21.63 0.79
N GLU A 141 21.82 22.47 -0.21
CA GLU A 141 21.52 23.89 -0.21
C GLU A 141 20.39 24.29 -1.18
N TRP A 142 19.66 23.31 -1.74
CA TRP A 142 18.62 23.54 -2.76
C TRP A 142 17.61 24.63 -2.36
N TRP A 143 17.23 24.67 -1.08
CA TRP A 143 16.23 25.58 -0.53
C TRP A 143 16.64 27.06 -0.58
N ARG A 144 17.94 27.35 -0.75
CA ARG A 144 18.46 28.73 -0.84
C ARG A 144 18.31 29.33 -2.24
N LYS A 145 18.06 28.51 -3.27
CA LYS A 145 17.95 28.96 -4.66
C LYS A 145 16.49 29.27 -4.97
N GLY A 146 16.16 30.54 -5.21
CA GLY A 146 14.77 30.99 -5.45
C GLY A 146 14.06 30.23 -6.59
N GLU A 147 14.79 29.89 -7.65
CA GLU A 147 14.30 29.10 -8.79
C GLU A 147 13.84 27.68 -8.42
N ASN A 148 14.43 27.09 -7.37
CA ASN A 148 14.07 25.76 -6.89
C ASN A 148 12.70 25.71 -6.21
N HIS A 149 12.21 26.82 -5.66
CA HIS A 149 10.86 26.87 -5.06
C HIS A 149 9.78 26.74 -6.13
N LYS A 150 9.92 27.46 -7.26
CA LYS A 150 8.99 27.35 -8.38
C LYS A 150 9.03 25.95 -9.01
N LEU A 151 10.23 25.41 -9.20
CA LEU A 151 10.40 24.05 -9.73
C LEU A 151 9.75 23.01 -8.80
N LEU A 152 9.92 23.15 -7.48
CA LEU A 152 9.26 22.28 -6.51
C LEU A 152 7.74 22.35 -6.66
N ASP A 153 7.15 23.54 -6.74
CA ASP A 153 5.70 23.70 -6.94
C ASP A 153 5.21 23.02 -8.22
N ASP A 154 5.93 23.19 -9.34
CA ASP A 154 5.58 22.58 -10.63
C ASP A 154 5.66 21.04 -10.58
N VAL A 155 6.68 20.51 -9.91
CA VAL A 155 6.86 19.07 -9.67
C VAL A 155 5.73 18.51 -8.81
N LEU A 156 5.45 19.13 -7.67
CA LEU A 156 4.42 18.69 -6.74
C LEU A 156 3.03 18.75 -7.40
N LYS A 157 2.76 19.79 -8.18
CA LYS A 157 1.52 19.93 -8.96
C LYS A 157 1.39 18.86 -10.04
N THR A 158 2.48 18.48 -10.69
CA THR A 158 2.47 17.38 -11.68
C THR A 158 2.14 16.05 -11.02
N ILE A 159 2.73 15.77 -9.87
CA ILE A 159 2.45 14.57 -9.08
C ILE A 159 0.98 14.55 -8.63
N GLU A 160 0.48 15.65 -8.08
CA GLU A 160 -0.91 15.78 -7.63
C GLU A 160 -1.90 15.63 -8.79
N ASN A 161 -1.63 16.26 -9.95
CA ASN A 161 -2.49 16.14 -11.13
C ASN A 161 -2.53 14.71 -11.67
N THR A 162 -1.38 14.03 -11.68
CA THR A 162 -1.27 12.66 -12.21
C THR A 162 -1.92 11.66 -11.27
N THR A 163 -1.66 11.73 -9.96
CA THR A 163 -2.15 10.75 -8.95
C THR A 163 -3.50 11.13 -8.36
N GLY A 164 -3.87 12.41 -8.33
CA GLY A 164 -4.97 12.92 -7.52
C GLY A 164 -4.71 12.83 -6.01
N VAL A 165 -3.47 12.60 -5.59
CA VAL A 165 -3.05 12.48 -4.19
C VAL A 165 -2.22 13.70 -3.84
N GLN A 166 -2.50 14.29 -2.68
CA GLN A 166 -1.66 15.36 -2.16
C GLN A 166 -0.25 14.80 -1.90
N PRO A 167 0.81 15.43 -2.44
CA PRO A 167 2.19 14.94 -2.32
C PRO A 167 2.64 14.67 -0.87
N GLU A 168 2.10 15.45 0.05
CA GLU A 168 2.37 15.42 1.49
C GLU A 168 1.59 14.34 2.26
N ALA A 169 0.59 13.71 1.61
CA ALA A 169 -0.24 12.72 2.27
C ALA A 169 0.49 11.37 2.39
N THR A 170 0.44 10.77 3.57
CA THR A 170 1.00 9.45 3.85
C THR A 170 0.03 8.36 3.41
N GLY A 171 0.56 7.24 2.88
CA GLY A 171 -0.20 6.01 2.65
C GLY A 171 -1.07 5.97 1.40
N TRP A 172 -1.62 7.10 0.96
CA TRP A 172 -2.54 7.17 -0.18
C TRP A 172 -1.91 6.67 -1.49
N PHE A 173 -0.67 7.08 -1.78
CA PHE A 173 0.03 6.60 -2.96
C PHE A 173 0.31 5.10 -2.91
N CYS A 174 0.67 4.55 -1.74
CA CYS A 174 0.87 3.11 -1.55
C CYS A 174 -0.39 2.30 -1.84
N GLN A 175 -1.57 2.85 -1.54
CA GLN A 175 -2.84 2.21 -1.94
C GLN A 175 -2.99 2.22 -3.46
N GLN A 176 -2.77 3.36 -4.13
CA GLN A 176 -2.88 3.46 -5.59
C GLN A 176 -1.94 2.51 -6.35
N LEU A 177 -0.74 2.25 -5.80
CA LEU A 177 0.19 1.28 -6.37
C LEU A 177 -0.36 -0.15 -6.44
N THR A 178 -1.37 -0.46 -5.63
CA THR A 178 -1.96 -1.81 -5.59
C THR A 178 -3.40 -1.86 -6.04
N ASP A 179 -3.94 -0.73 -6.51
CA ASP A 179 -5.27 -0.65 -7.09
C ASP A 179 -5.34 -1.48 -8.38
N PHE A 180 -6.25 -2.46 -8.38
CA PHE A 180 -6.60 -3.25 -9.56
C PHE A 180 -5.35 -3.85 -10.23
N HIS A 181 -5.17 -3.62 -11.53
CA HIS A 181 -4.06 -4.24 -12.28
C HIS A 181 -2.68 -3.75 -11.82
N ASN A 182 -2.56 -2.54 -11.23
CA ASN A 182 -1.27 -2.07 -10.70
C ASN A 182 -0.72 -3.05 -9.67
N GLY A 183 -1.59 -3.67 -8.86
CA GLY A 183 -1.19 -4.64 -7.85
C GLY A 183 -0.45 -5.86 -8.40
N GLU A 184 -0.87 -6.37 -9.55
CA GLU A 184 -0.20 -7.50 -10.22
C GLU A 184 1.20 -7.11 -10.70
N VAL A 185 1.30 -5.96 -11.37
CA VAL A 185 2.57 -5.42 -11.87
C VAL A 185 3.53 -5.15 -10.71
N PHE A 186 3.03 -4.51 -9.65
CA PHE A 186 3.84 -4.15 -8.49
C PHE A 186 4.38 -5.37 -7.75
N LYS A 187 3.56 -6.42 -7.58
CA LYS A 187 4.04 -7.68 -6.99
C LYS A 187 5.14 -8.31 -7.82
N THR A 188 5.00 -8.37 -9.15
CA THR A 188 6.06 -8.90 -10.02
C THR A 188 7.35 -8.10 -9.90
N ASP A 189 7.26 -6.77 -9.91
CA ASP A 189 8.43 -5.90 -9.77
C ASP A 189 9.12 -6.07 -8.39
N LEU A 190 8.33 -6.17 -7.31
CA LEU A 190 8.83 -6.44 -5.95
C LEU A 190 9.51 -7.81 -5.83
N GLN A 191 8.89 -8.87 -6.35
CA GLN A 191 9.45 -10.22 -6.32
C GLN A 191 10.75 -10.32 -7.12
N THR A 192 10.87 -9.58 -8.23
CA THR A 192 12.12 -9.47 -9.00
C THR A 192 13.25 -8.86 -8.18
N LYS A 193 12.93 -7.98 -7.23
CA LYS A 193 13.86 -7.41 -6.25
C LYS A 193 13.98 -8.20 -4.95
N LYS A 194 13.47 -9.45 -4.92
CA LYS A 194 13.50 -10.36 -3.77
C LYS A 194 12.69 -9.87 -2.56
N PHE A 195 11.73 -8.97 -2.77
CA PHE A 195 10.75 -8.65 -1.73
C PHE A 195 9.65 -9.71 -1.69
N GLU A 196 9.26 -10.07 -0.48
CA GLU A 196 8.21 -11.06 -0.18
C GLU A 196 6.90 -10.37 0.25
N GLY A 197 6.89 -9.04 0.18
CA GLY A 197 5.78 -8.19 0.58
C GLY A 197 6.22 -6.73 0.69
N TYR A 198 5.34 -5.92 1.28
CA TYR A 198 5.63 -4.52 1.60
C TYR A 198 4.85 -4.10 2.84
N ILE A 199 5.29 -3.02 3.48
CA ILE A 199 4.65 -2.45 4.65
C ILE A 199 4.47 -0.95 4.45
N PHE A 200 3.27 -0.45 4.72
CA PHE A 200 2.95 0.96 4.58
C PHE A 200 2.03 1.42 5.71
N ASN A 201 1.91 2.73 5.88
CA ASN A 201 1.01 3.31 6.86
C ASN A 201 -0.31 3.65 6.15
N GLU A 202 -1.42 3.05 6.59
CA GLU A 202 -2.73 3.28 5.98
C GLU A 202 -3.24 4.68 6.31
N ALA A 203 -3.80 5.36 5.32
CA ALA A 203 -4.32 6.71 5.43
C ALA A 203 -5.63 6.79 6.24
N ASN A 204 -5.54 6.62 7.56
CA ASN A 204 -6.70 6.57 8.47
C ASN A 204 -6.76 7.76 9.46
N GLY A 205 -6.12 8.89 9.15
CA GLY A 205 -6.07 10.09 10.00
C GLY A 205 -4.70 10.39 10.62
N THR A 206 -4.65 11.02 11.80
CA THR A 206 -3.42 11.57 12.42
C THR A 206 -2.45 10.52 12.99
N LYS A 207 -2.84 9.25 13.09
CA LYS A 207 -1.98 8.12 13.42
C LYS A 207 -2.40 6.94 12.55
N GLY A 208 -1.91 6.85 11.32
CA GLY A 208 -2.24 5.70 10.47
C GLY A 208 -1.74 4.39 11.09
N SER A 209 -2.36 3.28 10.70
CA SER A 209 -2.01 1.92 11.11
C SER A 209 -1.02 1.29 10.13
N ASN A 210 -0.09 0.48 10.63
CA ASN A 210 0.81 -0.25 9.75
C ASN A 210 0.01 -1.38 9.09
N THR A 211 -0.05 -1.35 7.76
CA THR A 211 -0.56 -2.44 6.96
C THR A 211 0.62 -3.24 6.41
N ILE A 212 0.68 -4.50 6.80
CA ILE A 212 1.67 -5.48 6.40
C ILE A 212 1.06 -6.33 5.29
N CYS A 213 1.70 -6.33 4.12
CA CYS A 213 1.28 -7.11 2.97
C CYS A 213 2.26 -8.26 2.76
N VAL A 214 1.78 -9.50 2.82
CA VAL A 214 2.58 -10.72 2.63
C VAL A 214 2.13 -11.43 1.36
N PHE A 215 3.08 -11.87 0.51
CA PHE A 215 2.75 -12.47 -0.78
C PHE A 215 2.54 -13.99 -0.77
N SER A 216 3.01 -14.69 0.26
CA SER A 216 2.98 -16.15 0.34
C SER A 216 2.31 -16.64 1.61
N SER A 217 1.33 -17.53 1.46
CA SER A 217 0.69 -18.24 2.57
C SER A 217 1.65 -19.20 3.26
N GLU A 218 2.66 -19.70 2.55
CA GLU A 218 3.66 -20.65 3.08
C GLU A 218 4.56 -20.03 4.16
N LYS A 219 4.53 -18.71 4.31
CA LYS A 219 5.33 -17.97 5.30
C LYS A 219 4.57 -17.68 6.60
N ILE A 220 3.29 -18.06 6.67
CA ILE A 220 2.40 -17.76 7.79
C ILE A 220 1.61 -19.00 8.19
N SER A 221 1.26 -19.09 9.48
CA SER A 221 0.41 -20.17 9.98
C SER A 221 -0.99 -20.13 9.39
N ARG A 222 -1.70 -21.26 9.43
CA ARG A 222 -3.13 -21.32 9.10
C ARG A 222 -3.92 -20.26 9.88
N PRO A 223 -5.00 -19.71 9.28
CA PRO A 223 -5.82 -18.71 9.95
C PRO A 223 -6.49 -19.28 11.20
N VAL A 224 -6.38 -18.56 12.31
CA VAL A 224 -7.17 -18.80 13.52
C VAL A 224 -8.16 -17.65 13.64
N THR A 225 -9.46 -17.95 13.67
CA THR A 225 -10.48 -16.90 13.61
C THR A 225 -11.42 -16.91 14.81
N HIS A 226 -11.73 -15.71 15.30
CA HIS A 226 -12.68 -15.49 16.36
C HIS A 226 -13.73 -14.46 15.93
N LYS A 227 -15.00 -14.74 16.21
CA LYS A 227 -16.06 -13.75 16.05
C LYS A 227 -15.90 -12.68 17.13
N TYR A 228 -15.79 -11.43 16.72
CA TYR A 228 -15.74 -10.26 17.59
C TYR A 228 -17.17 -9.73 17.76
N GLN A 229 -17.62 -9.66 19.03
CA GLN A 229 -18.96 -9.22 19.41
C GLN A 229 -19.03 -7.70 19.54
#